data_AF-A0A3N5MRJ3-F1
#
_entry.id   AF-A0A3N5MRJ3-F1
#
_cell.length_a   1.000
_cell.length_b   1.000
_cell.length_c   1.000
_cell.angle_alpha   90.00
_cell.angle_beta   90.00
_cell.angle_gamma   90.00
#
_symmetry.space_group_name_H-M   'P 1'
#
loop_
_entity.id
_entity.type
_entity.pdbx_description
1 polymer ?
#
loop_
_entity_poly.entity_id
_entity_poly.type
_entity_poly.pdbx_seq_one_letter_code
_entity_poly.pdbx_strand_id
1 'polypeptide(L)'
;MQDDNEYITVLRSLYEKSLILHDTGSFNKILYFYFIDSLAHIEYTASIYSYNYGSPKIIMGTEYLRWRIDEEKKGDRVRFPGFINWLRQNMPEKFARLPSLWQMIYDTEDPASYRSFRIVLDPDSKKPLPADFFHAVIDEFFEPEFLKSLYEDASLSVLFREYLNKA
;
A
#
# COMPACT_ATOMS: atom_id res chain seq x y z
N MET A 1 10.42 25.00 -16.84
CA MET A 1 10.34 23.61 -17.31
C MET A 1 10.58 22.72 -16.12
N GLN A 2 9.54 21.97 -15.76
CA GLN A 2 9.48 21.02 -14.65
C GLN A 2 9.66 19.62 -15.25
N ASP A 3 10.45 19.54 -16.33
CA ASP A 3 10.32 18.50 -17.36
C ASP A 3 11.13 17.25 -17.01
N ASP A 4 11.96 17.31 -15.96
CA ASP A 4 12.82 16.21 -15.52
C ASP A 4 12.50 15.73 -14.08
N ASN A 5 11.29 15.98 -13.57
CA ASN A 5 10.89 15.35 -12.31
C ASN A 5 10.38 13.92 -12.56
N GLU A 6 11.25 12.94 -12.34
CA GLU A 6 10.96 11.51 -12.48
C GLU A 6 9.70 11.06 -11.71
N TYR A 7 9.39 11.69 -10.58
CA TYR A 7 8.22 11.38 -9.77
C TYR A 7 6.90 11.82 -10.42
N ILE A 8 6.91 12.77 -11.36
CA ILE A 8 5.73 13.08 -12.18
C ILE A 8 5.41 11.90 -13.10
N THR A 9 6.43 11.22 -13.64
CA THR A 9 6.25 10.01 -14.44
C THR A 9 5.74 8.84 -13.60
N VAL A 10 6.22 8.71 -12.36
CA VAL A 10 5.66 7.77 -11.36
C VAL A 10 4.18 8.02 -11.14
N LEU A 11 3.78 9.28 -10.87
CA LEU A 11 2.38 9.63 -10.64
C LEU A 11 1.52 9.34 -11.87
N ARG A 12 2.00 9.68 -13.07
CA ARG A 12 1.30 9.32 -14.32
C ARG A 12 1.11 7.81 -14.43
N SER A 13 2.17 7.03 -14.17
CA SER A 13 2.11 5.56 -14.18
C SER A 13 1.07 5.02 -13.20
N LEU A 14 0.95 5.59 -11.99
CA LEU A 14 -0.06 5.20 -11.02
C LEU A 14 -1.48 5.49 -11.53
N TYR A 15 -1.74 6.70 -12.04
CA TYR A 15 -3.08 7.08 -12.49
C TYR A 15 -3.51 6.46 -13.83
N GLU A 16 -2.56 5.96 -14.61
CA GLU A 16 -2.84 5.17 -15.83
C GLU A 16 -3.22 3.72 -15.51
N LYS A 17 -2.95 3.23 -14.28
CA LYS A 17 -3.44 1.91 -13.87
C LYS A 17 -4.97 1.93 -13.77
N SER A 18 -5.57 0.80 -14.13
CA SER A 18 -7.01 0.64 -14.20
C SER A 18 -7.46 -0.64 -13.53
N LEU A 19 -8.51 -0.53 -12.72
CA LEU A 19 -9.24 -1.65 -12.13
C LEU A 19 -10.47 -2.02 -12.95
N ILE A 20 -10.62 -1.54 -14.20
CA ILE A 20 -11.85 -1.70 -15.00
C ILE A 20 -12.28 -3.16 -15.21
N LEU A 21 -11.34 -4.12 -15.13
CA LEU A 21 -11.61 -5.55 -15.24
C LEU A 21 -12.00 -6.20 -13.90
N HIS A 22 -12.02 -5.43 -12.81
CA HIS A 22 -12.32 -5.89 -11.47
C HIS A 22 -13.58 -5.21 -10.92
N ASP A 23 -14.55 -6.01 -10.48
CA ASP A 23 -15.59 -5.51 -9.58
C ASP A 23 -15.00 -5.38 -8.17
N THR A 24 -14.53 -4.18 -7.84
CA THR A 24 -13.97 -3.87 -6.51
C THR A 24 -15.01 -3.96 -5.40
N GLY A 25 -16.31 -3.99 -5.72
CA GLY A 25 -17.38 -4.23 -4.74
C GLY A 25 -17.36 -5.64 -4.15
N SER A 26 -16.77 -6.59 -4.88
CA SER A 26 -16.61 -7.99 -4.48
C SER A 26 -15.28 -8.28 -3.76
N PHE A 27 -14.44 -7.26 -3.57
CA PHE A 27 -13.21 -7.41 -2.79
C PHE A 27 -13.50 -7.54 -1.30
N ASN A 28 -12.66 -8.28 -0.59
CA ASN A 28 -12.68 -8.26 0.86
C ASN A 28 -12.44 -6.84 1.36
N LYS A 29 -13.37 -6.33 2.18
CA LYS A 29 -13.40 -4.91 2.57
C LYS A 29 -12.13 -4.46 3.30
N ILE A 30 -11.48 -5.36 4.03
CA ILE A 30 -10.26 -5.04 4.79
C ILE A 30 -9.05 -5.07 3.88
N LEU A 31 -8.91 -6.10 3.05
CA LEU A 31 -7.84 -6.16 2.07
C LEU A 31 -7.92 -5.00 1.06
N TYR A 32 -9.14 -4.63 0.63
CA TYR A 32 -9.37 -3.46 -0.21
C TYR A 32 -8.99 -2.16 0.48
N PHE A 33 -9.30 -2.01 1.78
CA PHE A 33 -8.89 -0.84 2.54
C PHE A 33 -7.36 -0.69 2.52
N TYR A 34 -6.61 -1.75 2.84
CA TYR A 34 -5.15 -1.71 2.85
C TYR A 34 -4.53 -1.58 1.45
N PHE A 35 -5.23 -2.04 0.42
CA PHE A 35 -4.84 -1.82 -0.97
C PHE A 35 -4.92 -0.33 -1.33
N ILE A 36 -6.07 0.31 -1.11
CA ILE A 36 -6.25 1.75 -1.37
C ILE A 36 -5.32 2.59 -0.49
N ASP A 37 -5.16 2.18 0.77
CA ASP A 37 -4.26 2.84 1.70
C ASP A 37 -2.81 2.87 1.20
N SER A 38 -2.33 1.74 0.68
CA SER A 38 -0.99 1.65 0.11
C SER A 38 -0.83 2.54 -1.11
N LEU A 39 -1.84 2.58 -1.99
CA LEU A 39 -1.84 3.51 -3.13
C LEU A 39 -1.83 4.97 -2.69
N ALA A 40 -2.55 5.32 -1.62
CA ALA A 40 -2.54 6.68 -1.07
C ALA A 40 -1.17 7.07 -0.51
N HIS A 41 -0.48 6.15 0.15
CA HIS A 41 0.88 6.37 0.63
C HIS A 41 1.90 6.49 -0.51
N ILE A 42 1.78 5.67 -1.57
CA ILE A 42 2.58 5.77 -2.79
C ILE A 42 2.38 7.14 -3.45
N GLU A 43 1.11 7.49 -3.70
CA GLU A 43 0.71 8.76 -4.33
C GLU A 43 1.23 9.95 -3.54
N TYR A 44 0.99 9.97 -2.23
CA TYR A 44 1.41 11.08 -1.37
C TYR A 44 2.94 11.22 -1.35
N THR A 45 3.67 10.11 -1.23
CA THR A 45 5.13 10.12 -1.19
C THR A 45 5.74 10.59 -2.52
N ALA A 46 5.21 10.13 -3.67
CA ALA A 46 5.67 10.63 -4.96
C ALA A 46 5.28 12.11 -5.18
N SER A 47 4.12 12.52 -4.69
CA SER A 47 3.63 13.89 -4.83
C SER A 47 4.47 14.91 -4.06
N ILE A 48 4.90 14.61 -2.83
CA ILE A 48 5.78 15.54 -2.08
C ILE A 48 7.16 15.71 -2.73
N TYR A 49 7.60 14.75 -3.55
CA TYR A 49 8.83 14.86 -4.34
C TYR A 49 8.60 15.59 -5.67
N SER A 50 7.34 15.68 -6.12
CA SER A 50 6.93 16.31 -7.38
C SER A 50 6.52 17.77 -7.23
N TYR A 51 5.86 18.10 -6.12
CA TYR A 51 5.15 19.36 -5.93
C TYR A 51 5.56 20.06 -4.63
N ASN A 52 5.25 21.35 -4.55
CA ASN A 52 5.42 22.11 -3.32
C ASN A 52 4.52 21.54 -2.20
N TYR A 53 5.06 21.48 -0.98
CA TYR A 53 4.35 21.00 0.22
C TYR A 53 3.03 21.75 0.50
N GLY A 54 2.96 23.05 0.18
CA GLY A 54 1.75 23.87 0.32
C GLY A 54 0.81 23.79 -0.88
N SER A 55 1.07 22.93 -1.87
CA SER A 55 0.17 22.81 -3.02
C SER A 55 -1.14 22.14 -2.62
N PRO A 56 -2.28 22.48 -3.28
CA PRO A 56 -3.56 21.85 -2.99
C PRO A 56 -3.53 20.32 -3.05
N LYS A 57 -2.71 19.75 -3.95
CA LYS A 57 -2.52 18.30 -4.09
C LYS A 57 -1.98 17.67 -2.80
N ILE A 58 -0.92 18.24 -2.21
CA ILE A 58 -0.36 17.74 -0.95
C ILE A 58 -1.31 17.96 0.23
N ILE A 59 -1.98 19.12 0.28
CA ILE A 59 -2.95 19.43 1.33
C ILE A 59 -4.08 18.40 1.33
N MET A 60 -4.69 18.13 0.17
CA MET A 60 -5.77 17.15 0.05
C MET A 60 -5.32 15.73 0.43
N GLY A 61 -4.15 15.30 -0.04
CA GLY A 61 -3.59 13.99 0.33
C GLY A 61 -3.33 13.89 1.84
N THR A 62 -2.83 14.97 2.46
CA THR A 62 -2.62 15.04 3.92
C THR A 62 -3.92 14.89 4.68
N GLU A 63 -4.99 15.56 4.27
CA GLU A 63 -6.30 15.46 4.93
C GLU A 63 -6.90 14.05 4.81
N TYR A 64 -6.79 13.41 3.65
CA TYR A 64 -7.18 12.01 3.48
C TYR A 64 -6.40 11.08 4.43
N LEU A 65 -5.06 11.21 4.46
CA LEU A 65 -4.20 10.34 5.28
C LEU A 65 -4.40 10.56 6.78
N ARG A 66 -4.78 11.77 7.20
CA ARG A 66 -5.21 12.06 8.58
C ARG A 66 -6.49 11.33 8.93
N TRP A 67 -7.53 11.46 8.10
CA TRP A 67 -8.80 10.74 8.30
C TRP A 67 -8.59 9.22 8.34
N ARG A 68 -7.72 8.71 7.47
CA ARG A 68 -7.41 7.28 7.36
C ARG A 68 -6.87 6.68 8.67
N ILE A 69 -6.18 7.44 9.53
CA ILE A 69 -5.67 6.95 10.84
C ILE A 69 -6.81 6.48 11.77
N ASP A 70 -7.97 7.13 11.72
CA ASP A 70 -9.11 6.69 12.52
C ASP A 70 -9.83 5.53 11.85
N GLU A 71 -9.81 5.47 10.51
CA GLU A 71 -10.40 4.38 9.74
C GLU A 71 -9.67 3.04 9.92
N GLU A 72 -8.33 3.02 9.99
CA GLU A 72 -7.58 1.77 10.13
C GLU A 72 -7.89 1.02 11.45
N LYS A 73 -8.44 1.74 12.45
CA LYS A 73 -8.76 1.19 13.77
C LYS A 73 -10.15 0.55 13.82
N LYS A 74 -10.95 0.65 12.76
CA LYS A 74 -12.34 0.19 12.75
C LYS A 74 -12.45 -1.30 12.42
N GLY A 75 -13.26 -2.01 13.22
CA GLY A 75 -13.54 -3.43 13.00
C GLY A 75 -12.27 -4.27 12.94
N ASP A 76 -12.22 -5.24 12.03
CA ASP A 76 -11.06 -6.14 11.91
C ASP A 76 -9.89 -5.54 11.11
N ARG A 77 -9.95 -4.26 10.72
CA ARG A 77 -8.81 -3.60 10.02
C ARG A 77 -7.55 -3.62 10.88
N VAL A 78 -7.67 -3.37 12.18
CA VAL A 78 -6.56 -3.42 13.15
C VAL A 78 -5.83 -4.77 13.19
N ARG A 79 -6.48 -5.84 12.71
CA ARG A 79 -5.91 -7.20 12.67
C ARG A 79 -4.99 -7.43 11.47
N PHE A 80 -5.04 -6.58 10.45
CA PHE A 80 -4.27 -6.76 9.22
C PHE A 80 -2.75 -6.79 9.42
N PRO A 81 -2.10 -5.89 10.20
CA PRO A 81 -0.67 -6.02 10.46
C PRO A 81 -0.31 -7.37 11.12
N GLY A 82 -1.14 -7.84 12.04
CA GLY A 82 -0.98 -9.15 12.67
C GLY A 82 -1.13 -10.30 11.67
N PHE A 83 -2.06 -10.19 10.72
CA PHE A 83 -2.24 -11.16 9.63
C PHE A 83 -1.01 -11.25 8.74
N ILE A 84 -0.39 -10.12 8.36
CA ILE A 84 0.81 -10.13 7.52
C ILE A 84 1.97 -10.86 8.22
N ASN A 85 2.17 -10.61 9.51
CA ASN A 85 3.18 -11.34 10.30
C ASN A 85 2.82 -12.82 10.48
N TRP A 86 1.54 -13.15 10.63
CA TRP A 86 1.08 -14.53 10.68
C TRP A 86 1.38 -15.27 9.36
N LEU A 87 1.16 -14.63 8.21
CA LEU A 87 1.52 -15.17 6.89
C LEU A 87 3.03 -15.42 6.80
N ARG A 88 3.86 -14.48 7.22
CA ARG A 88 5.33 -14.65 7.22
C ARG A 88 5.75 -15.91 7.97
N GLN A 89 5.18 -16.15 9.15
CA GLN A 89 5.53 -17.27 10.03
C GLN A 89 4.96 -18.61 9.58
N ASN A 90 3.71 -18.63 9.12
CA ASN A 90 2.97 -19.88 8.89
C ASN A 90 2.89 -20.26 7.41
N MET A 91 2.97 -19.28 6.50
CA MET A 91 2.78 -19.42 5.06
C MET A 91 3.80 -18.54 4.30
N PRO A 92 5.12 -18.73 4.50
CA PRO A 92 6.16 -17.84 3.97
C PRO A 92 6.12 -17.72 2.44
N GLU A 93 5.74 -18.78 1.72
CA GLU A 93 5.56 -18.73 0.27
C GLU A 93 4.42 -17.79 -0.18
N LYS A 94 3.37 -17.65 0.64
CA LYS A 94 2.28 -16.71 0.37
C LYS A 94 2.69 -15.29 0.73
N PHE A 95 3.40 -15.11 1.84
CA PHE A 95 3.96 -13.82 2.23
C PHE A 95 4.88 -13.25 1.15
N ALA A 96 5.79 -14.07 0.61
CA ALA A 96 6.73 -13.67 -0.43
C ALA A 96 6.08 -13.23 -1.76
N ARG A 97 4.81 -13.58 -1.98
CA ARG A 97 4.03 -13.18 -3.17
C ARG A 97 3.17 -11.94 -2.94
N LEU A 98 3.16 -11.38 -1.73
CA LEU A 98 2.48 -10.11 -1.49
C LEU A 98 3.28 -8.98 -2.16
N PRO A 99 2.65 -7.83 -2.46
CA PRO A 99 3.38 -6.64 -2.83
C PRO A 99 4.47 -6.35 -1.80
N SER A 100 5.68 -6.06 -2.28
CA SER A 100 6.85 -5.86 -1.43
C SER A 100 6.60 -4.79 -0.38
N LEU A 101 5.84 -3.73 -0.72
CA LEU A 101 5.46 -2.69 0.23
C LEU A 101 4.67 -3.23 1.43
N TRP A 102 3.76 -4.19 1.24
CA TRP A 102 3.06 -4.83 2.37
C TRP A 102 3.99 -5.68 3.21
N GLN A 103 4.94 -6.38 2.58
CA GLN A 103 5.95 -7.15 3.29
C GLN A 103 6.79 -6.22 4.17
N MET A 104 7.36 -5.15 3.60
CA MET A 104 8.24 -4.22 4.31
C MET A 104 7.52 -3.43 5.40
N ILE A 105 6.35 -2.83 5.12
CA ILE A 105 5.70 -1.91 6.07
C ILE A 105 5.10 -2.63 7.28
N TYR A 106 4.62 -3.86 7.09
CA TYR A 106 3.90 -4.60 8.14
C TYR A 106 4.70 -5.73 8.77
N ASP A 107 5.85 -6.14 8.22
CA ASP A 107 6.75 -7.06 8.91
C ASP A 107 7.40 -6.36 10.10
N THR A 108 7.22 -6.94 11.30
CA THR A 108 7.82 -6.40 12.53
C THR A 108 9.35 -6.48 12.58
N GLU A 109 9.96 -7.26 11.68
CA GLU A 109 11.42 -7.39 11.57
C GLU A 109 12.04 -6.39 10.58
N ASP A 110 11.23 -5.69 9.78
CA ASP A 110 11.68 -4.70 8.81
C ASP A 110 11.56 -3.27 9.40
N PRO A 111 12.59 -2.40 9.26
CA PRO A 111 12.52 -1.03 9.77
C PRO A 111 11.59 -0.10 8.96
N ALA A 112 11.12 -0.55 7.79
CA ALA A 112 10.27 0.25 6.91
C ALA A 112 8.94 0.60 7.59
N SER A 113 8.49 1.83 7.38
CA SER A 113 7.25 2.32 7.99
C SER A 113 6.68 3.52 7.24
N TYR A 114 5.39 3.79 7.45
CA TYR A 114 4.81 5.07 7.08
C TYR A 114 5.15 6.14 8.13
N ARG A 115 6.00 7.11 7.77
CA ARG A 115 6.43 8.19 8.68
C ARG A 115 5.98 9.55 8.16
N SER A 116 5.14 10.23 8.93
CA SER A 116 4.42 11.43 8.46
C SER A 116 3.72 11.17 7.11
N PHE A 117 3.10 9.98 7.01
CA PHE A 117 2.44 9.44 5.81
C PHE A 117 3.33 9.08 4.62
N ARG A 118 4.66 9.26 4.73
CA ARG A 118 5.59 8.92 3.67
C ARG A 118 6.08 7.49 3.82
N ILE A 119 6.32 6.81 2.71
CA ILE A 119 7.07 5.56 2.71
C ILE A 119 8.52 5.87 3.10
N VAL A 120 8.99 5.23 4.17
CA VAL A 120 10.40 5.30 4.61
C VAL A 120 10.90 3.87 4.76
N LEU A 121 11.86 3.47 3.92
CA LEU A 121 12.47 2.13 3.97
C LEU A 121 13.58 2.05 5.03
N ASP A 122 14.45 3.06 5.05
CA ASP A 122 15.52 3.20 6.04
C ASP A 122 15.28 4.47 6.87
N PRO A 123 14.96 4.34 8.18
CA PRO A 123 14.82 5.43 9.14
C PRO A 123 15.95 6.45 9.17
N ASP A 124 17.19 6.02 8.90
CA ASP A 124 18.39 6.83 9.00
C ASP A 124 18.75 7.50 7.66
N SER A 125 18.15 7.03 6.57
CA SER A 125 18.33 7.62 5.25
C SER A 125 17.56 8.94 5.12
N LYS A 126 18.26 9.94 4.60
CA LYS A 126 17.68 11.25 4.21
C LYS A 126 17.44 11.37 2.71
N LYS A 127 17.78 10.32 1.94
CA LYS A 127 17.64 10.33 0.49
C LYS A 127 16.18 10.06 0.11
N PRO A 128 15.65 10.76 -0.91
CA PRO A 128 14.39 10.37 -1.53
C PRO A 128 14.45 8.92 -2.01
N LEU A 129 13.31 8.24 -2.01
CA LEU A 129 13.20 6.91 -2.63
C LEU A 129 13.40 7.03 -4.15
N PRO A 130 14.12 6.09 -4.79
CA PRO A 130 14.28 6.10 -6.25
C PRO A 130 12.92 6.00 -6.97
N ALA A 131 12.77 6.63 -8.14
CA ALA A 131 11.55 6.47 -8.95
C ALA A 131 11.23 5.00 -9.30
N ASP A 132 12.26 4.20 -9.60
CA ASP A 132 12.13 2.78 -9.92
C ASP A 132 11.49 1.97 -8.80
N PHE A 133 11.72 2.35 -7.53
CA PHE A 133 11.04 1.72 -6.40
C PHE A 133 9.52 1.89 -6.52
N PHE A 134 9.06 3.10 -6.84
CA PHE A 134 7.63 3.37 -6.98
C PHE A 134 7.03 2.62 -8.16
N HIS A 135 7.70 2.60 -9.32
CA HIS A 135 7.23 1.83 -10.47
C HIS A 135 7.08 0.34 -10.15
N ALA A 136 8.07 -0.24 -9.48
CA ALA A 136 8.02 -1.64 -9.05
C ALA A 136 6.82 -1.93 -8.13
N VAL A 137 6.64 -1.17 -7.05
CA VAL A 137 5.53 -1.43 -6.12
C VAL A 137 4.16 -1.14 -6.76
N ILE A 138 4.06 -0.13 -7.64
CA ILE A 138 2.84 0.12 -8.41
C ILE A 138 2.54 -1.09 -9.28
N ASP A 139 3.51 -1.65 -10.00
CA ASP A 139 3.29 -2.81 -10.85
C ASP A 139 2.85 -4.04 -10.03
N GLU A 140 3.46 -4.29 -8.88
CA GLU A 140 3.08 -5.37 -7.96
C GLU A 140 1.63 -5.25 -7.45
N PHE A 141 1.20 -4.04 -7.05
CA PHE A 141 -0.17 -3.82 -6.59
C PHE A 141 -1.23 -4.03 -7.68
N PHE A 142 -0.83 -3.89 -8.94
CA PHE A 142 -1.71 -4.11 -10.09
C PHE A 142 -1.44 -5.43 -10.82
N GLU A 143 -0.65 -6.34 -10.22
CA GLU A 143 -0.47 -7.69 -10.73
C GLU A 143 -1.82 -8.43 -10.72
N PRO A 144 -2.25 -9.06 -11.83
CA PRO A 144 -3.55 -9.71 -11.92
C PRO A 144 -3.76 -10.80 -10.86
N GLU A 145 -2.72 -11.57 -10.56
CA GLU A 145 -2.72 -12.64 -9.57
C GLU A 145 -2.96 -12.10 -8.16
N PHE A 146 -2.28 -11.00 -7.81
CA PHE A 146 -2.49 -10.32 -6.54
C PHE A 146 -3.91 -9.74 -6.46
N LEU A 147 -4.38 -9.00 -7.46
CA LEU A 147 -5.72 -8.42 -7.48
C LEU A 147 -6.83 -9.49 -7.36
N LYS A 148 -6.67 -10.62 -8.07
CA LYS A 148 -7.57 -11.78 -7.95
C LYS A 148 -7.58 -12.36 -6.53
N SER A 149 -6.48 -12.25 -5.78
CA SER A 149 -6.41 -12.78 -4.42
C SER A 149 -7.24 -11.98 -3.41
N LEU A 150 -7.61 -10.73 -3.73
CA LEU A 150 -8.34 -9.80 -2.85
C LEU A 150 -9.85 -10.05 -2.80
N TYR A 151 -10.42 -10.83 -3.72
CA TYR A 151 -11.86 -11.15 -3.72
C TYR A 151 -12.28 -11.90 -2.44
N GLU A 152 -13.52 -11.70 -1.99
CA GLU A 152 -14.02 -12.25 -0.72
C GLU A 152 -13.83 -13.78 -0.58
N ASP A 153 -13.95 -14.52 -1.67
CA ASP A 153 -13.79 -15.97 -1.75
C ASP A 153 -12.39 -16.42 -2.23
N ALA A 154 -11.50 -15.49 -2.54
CA ALA A 154 -10.18 -15.80 -3.06
C ALA A 154 -9.14 -16.08 -1.98
N SER A 155 -7.95 -16.51 -2.42
CA SER A 155 -6.94 -17.13 -1.56
C SER A 155 -6.49 -16.26 -0.39
N LEU A 156 -6.31 -14.94 -0.59
CA LEU A 156 -5.83 -14.08 0.49
C LEU A 156 -6.95 -13.77 1.49
N SER A 157 -8.18 -13.56 1.01
CA SER A 157 -9.36 -13.37 1.87
C SER A 157 -9.67 -14.61 2.72
N VAL A 158 -9.56 -15.82 2.15
CA VAL A 158 -9.72 -17.07 2.89
C VAL A 158 -8.68 -17.18 4.01
N LEU A 159 -7.41 -16.89 3.72
CA LEU A 159 -6.34 -16.90 4.73
C LEU A 159 -6.57 -15.85 5.81
N PHE A 160 -7.07 -14.67 5.45
CA PHE A 160 -7.39 -13.63 6.43
C PHE A 160 -8.51 -14.06 7.37
N ARG A 161 -9.57 -14.69 6.85
CA ARG A 161 -10.64 -15.27 7.67
C ARG A 161 -10.15 -16.41 8.56
N GLU A 162 -9.26 -17.26 8.05
CA GLU A 162 -8.63 -18.30 8.87
C GLU A 162 -7.83 -17.70 10.03
N TYR A 163 -7.07 -16.65 9.77
CA TYR A 163 -6.35 -15.91 10.81
C TYR A 163 -7.31 -15.31 11.86
N LEU A 164 -8.40 -14.67 11.43
CA LEU A 164 -9.40 -14.10 12.35
C LEU A 164 -10.05 -15.16 13.25
N ASN A 165 -10.25 -16.38 12.76
CA ASN A 165 -10.81 -17.47 13.56
C ASN A 165 -9.83 -18.05 14.60
N LYS A 166 -8.54 -17.74 14.47
CA LYS A 166 -7.47 -18.18 15.40
C LYS A 166 -7.03 -17.08 16.38
N ALA A 167 -7.43 -15.83 16.15
CA ALA A 167 -6.99 -14.62 16.86
C ALA A 167 -7.98 -14.10 17.90
#